data_AF-A0A953LP23-F1
#
_entry.id   AF-A0A953LP23-F1
#
_cell.length_a   1.000
_cell.length_b   1.000
_cell.length_c   1.000
_cell.angle_alpha   90.00
_cell.angle_beta   90.00
_cell.angle_gamma   90.00
#
_symmetry.space_group_name_H-M   'P 1'
#
loop_
_entity.id
_entity.type
_entity.pdbx_description
1 polymer ?
#
loop_
_entity_poly.entity_id
_entity_poly.type
_entity_poly.pdbx_seq_one_letter_code
_entity_poly.pdbx_strand_id
1 'polypeptide(L)' 'MNEKLSAVSAPVLTRESVLADYALGWRSRHASLIGRREVLTGKAKFGIFGDGKEVAQLAMARAFRPGDVRSGYYR' A
#
# COMPACT_ATOMS: atom_id res chain seq x y z
N MET A 1 22.54 14.81 28.46
CA MET A 1 21.39 13.87 28.46
C MET A 1 20.12 14.69 28.48
N ASN A 2 19.44 14.79 27.35
CA ASN A 2 18.03 15.20 27.28
C ASN A 2 17.50 14.72 25.93
N GLU A 3 17.22 13.42 25.86
CA GLU A 3 16.36 12.86 24.83
C GLU A 3 14.97 13.45 25.03
N LYS A 4 14.64 14.48 24.26
CA LYS A 4 13.24 14.81 24.01
C LYS A 4 12.66 13.61 23.26
N LEU A 5 11.94 12.74 23.96
CA LEU A 5 10.91 11.90 23.34
C LEU A 5 9.88 12.85 22.73
N SER A 6 10.11 13.25 21.48
CA SER A 6 9.14 13.99 20.69
C SER A 6 7.91 13.10 20.55
N ALA A 7 6.79 13.54 21.14
CA ALA A 7 5.51 12.88 21.02
C ALA A 7 5.23 12.60 19.54
N VAL A 8 5.06 11.32 19.24
CA VAL A 8 4.86 10.80 17.90
C VAL A 8 3.49 11.25 17.41
N SER A 9 3.43 12.26 16.54
CA SER A 9 2.16 12.70 15.95
C SER A 9 1.73 11.74 14.84
N ALA A 10 0.48 11.26 14.90
CA ALA A 10 -0.11 10.50 13.81
C ALA A 10 -0.06 11.31 12.49
N PRO A 11 0.09 10.64 11.33
CA PRO A 11 0.06 11.34 10.05
C PRO A 11 -1.28 12.06 9.89
N VAL A 12 -1.22 13.38 9.73
CA VAL A 12 -2.41 14.20 9.53
C VAL A 12 -2.96 13.91 8.13
N LEU A 13 -4.20 13.44 8.06
CA LEU A 13 -4.89 13.21 6.80
C LEU A 13 -5.47 14.54 6.30
N THR A 14 -4.95 15.02 5.17
CA THR A 14 -5.54 16.17 4.46
C THR A 14 -6.45 15.66 3.35
N ARG A 15 -7.36 16.52 2.86
CA ARG A 15 -8.22 16.18 1.72
C ARG A 15 -7.39 15.75 0.51
N GLU A 16 -6.31 16.45 0.23
CA GLU A 16 -5.40 16.20 -0.88
C GLU A 16 -4.70 14.85 -0.71
N SER A 17 -4.24 14.53 0.50
CA SER A 17 -3.57 13.25 0.77
C SER A 17 -4.53 12.07 0.63
N VAL A 18 -5.78 12.22 1.08
CA VAL A 18 -6.81 11.19 0.95
C VAL A 18 -7.18 10.96 -0.52
N LEU A 19 -7.32 12.01 -1.32
CA LEU A 19 -7.57 11.89 -2.75
C LEU A 19 -6.40 11.23 -3.49
N ALA A 20 -5.17 11.56 -3.11
CA ALA A 20 -3.98 10.91 -3.66
C ALA A 20 -3.91 9.42 -3.33
N ASP A 21 -4.20 9.05 -2.08
CA ASP A 21 -4.25 7.65 -1.63
C ASP A 21 -5.36 6.88 -2.36
N TYR A 22 -6.53 7.49 -2.51
CA TYR A 22 -7.63 6.89 -3.27
C TYR A 22 -7.21 6.63 -4.72
N ALA A 23 -6.61 7.62 -5.39
CA ALA A 23 -6.14 7.46 -6.77
C ALA A 23 -5.06 6.38 -6.89
N LEU A 24 -4.17 6.25 -5.90
CA LEU A 24 -3.15 5.20 -5.86
C LEU A 24 -3.79 3.81 -5.65
N GLY A 25 -4.68 3.68 -4.68
CA GLY A 25 -5.41 2.43 -4.41
C GLY A 25 -6.26 1.98 -5.60
N TRP A 26 -6.97 2.91 -6.24
CA TRP A 26 -7.77 2.63 -7.43
C TRP A 26 -6.92 2.12 -8.60
N ARG A 27 -5.76 2.72 -8.85
CA ARG A 27 -4.80 2.26 -9.87
C ARG A 27 -4.24 0.87 -9.55
N SER A 28 -3.85 0.63 -8.31
CA SER A 28 -3.38 -0.68 -7.83
C SER A 28 -4.43 -1.78 -8.07
N ARG A 29 -5.69 -1.48 -7.74
CA ARG A 29 -6.82 -2.38 -7.99
C ARG A 29 -7.00 -2.68 -9.47
N HIS A 30 -6.95 -1.66 -10.32
CA HIS A 30 -7.10 -1.83 -11.78
C HIS A 30 -5.97 -2.67 -12.39
N ALA A 31 -4.72 -2.41 -12.00
CA ALA A 31 -3.58 -3.20 -12.44
C ALA A 31 -3.75 -4.68 -12.07
N SER A 32 -4.22 -4.95 -10.85
CA SER A 32 -4.49 -6.31 -10.39
C SER A 32 -5.62 -7.01 -11.17
N LEU A 33 -6.69 -6.30 -11.50
CA LEU A 33 -7.79 -6.86 -12.29
C LEU A 33 -7.34 -7.21 -13.71
N ILE A 34 -6.55 -6.34 -14.34
CA ILE A 34 -5.97 -6.59 -15.66
C ILE A 34 -5.05 -7.80 -15.59
N GLY A 35 -4.10 -7.82 -14.65
CA GLY A 35 -3.17 -8.93 -14.49
C GLY A 35 -3.88 -10.26 -14.27
N ARG A 36 -4.90 -10.29 -13.40
CA ARG A 36 -5.73 -11.49 -13.19
C ARG A 36 -6.38 -11.96 -14.47
N ARG A 37 -6.94 -11.04 -15.26
CA ARG A 37 -7.56 -11.38 -16.55
C ARG A 37 -6.54 -11.99 -17.52
N GLU A 38 -5.35 -11.42 -17.63
CA GLU A 38 -4.31 -11.96 -18.54
C GLU A 38 -3.83 -13.36 -18.10
N VAL A 39 -3.77 -13.64 -16.79
CA VAL A 39 -3.46 -14.99 -16.28
C VAL A 39 -4.61 -15.96 -16.59
N LEU A 40 -5.85 -15.59 -16.27
CA LEU A 40 -7.01 -16.47 -16.48
C LEU A 40 -7.31 -16.75 -17.96
N THR A 41 -6.91 -15.85 -18.86
CA THR A 41 -7.04 -16.04 -20.32
C THR A 41 -5.84 -16.78 -20.92
N GLY A 42 -4.89 -17.24 -20.11
CA GLY A 42 -3.73 -18.03 -20.55
C GLY A 42 -2.63 -17.22 -21.24
N LYS A 43 -2.76 -15.89 -21.31
CA LYS A 43 -1.76 -14.99 -21.89
C LYS A 43 -0.54 -14.80 -20.98
N ALA A 44 -0.70 -14.98 -19.68
CA ALA A 44 0.38 -15.05 -18.70
C ALA A 44 0.36 -16.39 -17.96
N LYS A 45 1.54 -16.90 -17.58
CA LYS A 45 1.68 -18.21 -16.90
C LYS A 45 1.50 -18.14 -15.40
N PHE A 46 1.71 -16.97 -14.80
CA PHE A 46 1.64 -16.77 -13.36
C PHE A 46 1.33 -15.31 -13.05
N GLY A 47 0.65 -15.05 -11.93
CA GLY A 47 0.42 -13.70 -11.45
C GLY A 47 0.01 -13.68 -9.99
N ILE A 48 0.61 -12.77 -9.24
CA ILE A 48 0.29 -12.47 -7.85
C ILE A 48 -0.13 -11.02 -7.81
N PHE A 49 -1.31 -10.77 -7.24
CA PHE A 49 -1.91 -9.44 -7.22
C PHE A 49 -2.32 -9.08 -5.80
N GLY A 50 -2.04 -7.83 -5.40
CA GLY A 50 -2.32 -7.31 -4.06
C GLY A 50 -3.77 -6.82 -3.88
N ASP A 51 -4.69 -7.33 -4.69
CA ASP A 51 -6.02 -6.78 -4.80
C ASP A 51 -6.85 -7.05 -3.52
N GLY A 52 -7.49 -6.01 -3.01
CA GLY A 52 -8.19 -6.04 -1.71
C GLY A 52 -7.30 -5.74 -0.51
N LYS A 53 -6.00 -5.45 -0.69
CA LYS A 53 -5.09 -5.02 0.39
C LYS A 53 -4.60 -3.57 0.26
N GLU A 54 -5.16 -2.80 -0.66
CA GLU A 54 -4.66 -1.48 -1.03
C GLU A 54 -4.65 -0.52 0.17
N VAL A 55 -5.75 -0.46 0.93
CA VAL A 55 -5.87 0.41 2.11
C VAL A 55 -4.85 0.02 3.20
N ALA A 56 -4.67 -1.27 3.46
CA ALA A 56 -3.70 -1.73 4.46
C ALA A 56 -2.26 -1.41 4.05
N GLN A 57 -1.93 -1.54 2.76
CA GLN A 57 -0.63 -1.17 2.23
C GLN A 57 -0.38 0.34 2.28
N LEU A 58 -1.40 1.16 1.97
CA LEU A 58 -1.33 2.63 2.08
C LEU A 58 -1.15 3.08 3.54
N ALA A 59 -1.92 2.51 4.46
CA ALA A 59 -1.81 2.79 5.89
C ALA A 59 -0.42 2.42 6.42
N MET A 60 0.10 1.26 6.02
CA MET A 60 1.45 0.85 6.37
C MET A 60 2.50 1.80 5.82
N ALA A 61 2.40 2.21 4.55
CA ALA A 61 3.35 3.14 3.93
C ALA A 61 3.41 4.49 4.65
N ARG A 62 2.30 4.96 5.22
CA ARG A 62 2.25 6.19 6.04
C ARG A 62 2.81 6.00 7.45
N ALA A 63 2.68 4.80 8.01
CA ALA A 63 3.10 4.49 9.37
C ALA A 63 4.57 4.07 9.46
N PHE A 64 5.13 3.50 8.38
CA PHE A 64 6.47 2.91 8.35
C PHE A 64 7.57 3.96 8.52
N ARG A 65 8.59 3.64 9.31
CA ARG A 65 9.71 4.53 9.67
C ARG A 65 11.07 3.89 9.41
N PRO A 66 12.14 4.71 9.36
CA PRO A 66 13.50 4.18 9.35
C PRO A 66 13.71 3.24 10.55
N GLY A 67 14.14 2.00 10.28
CA GLY A 67 14.34 0.97 11.29
C GLY A 67 13.17 -0.01 11.46
N ASP A 68 11.98 0.32 10.95
CA ASP A 68 10.87 -0.63 10.92
C ASP A 68 11.17 -1.76 9.91
N VAL A 69 10.71 -2.97 10.22
CA VAL A 69 10.88 -4.15 9.36
C VAL A 69 9.51 -4.71 9.01
N ARG A 70 9.28 -4.93 7.72
CA ARG A 70 8.09 -5.63 7.21
C ARG A 70 8.54 -6.98 6.65
N SER A 71 8.10 -8.06 7.28
CA SER A 71 8.14 -9.38 6.65
C SER A 71 6.92 -9.53 5.74
N GLY A 72 7.14 -9.37 4.44
CA GLY A 72 6.11 -9.57 3.43
C GLY A 72 5.89 -11.04 3.12
N TYR A 73 4.65 -11.43 2.85
CA TYR A 73 4.33 -12.60 2.03
C TYR A 73 3.72 -12.11 0.72
N TYR A 74 3.34 -13.01 -0.19
CA TYR A 74 2.91 -12.71 -1.56
C TYR A 74 1.95 -11.51 -1.79
N ARG A 75 1.36 -10.88 -0.76
CA ARG A 75 0.49 -9.69 -0.86
C ARG A 75 0.65 -8.74 0.35
#